data_AF-A0A2V5SPK5-F1
#
_entry.id   AF-A0A2V5SPK5-F1
#
_cell.length_a   1.000
_cell.length_b   1.000
_cell.length_c   1.000
_cell.angle_alpha   90.00
_cell.angle_beta   90.00
_cell.angle_gamma   90.00
#
_symmetry.space_group_name_H-M   'P 1'
#
loop_
_entity.id
_entity.type
_entity.pdbx_description
1 polymer ?
#
loop_
_entity_poly.entity_id
_entity_poly.type
_entity_poly.pdbx_seq_one_letter_code
_entity_poly.pdbx_strand_id
1 'polypeptide(L)' 'MKQLIVNADDLGLTPGVNRGILRAFQEGILTDPG' A
#
# COMPACT_ATOMS: atom_id res chain seq x y z
N MET A 1 -3.64 -23.88 -4.05
CA MET A 1 -2.99 -22.88 -3.17
C MET A 1 -3.75 -21.57 -3.30
N LYS A 2 -3.84 -20.76 -2.24
CA LYS A 2 -4.51 -19.44 -2.31
C LYS A 2 -3.47 -18.33 -2.35
N GLN A 3 -3.74 -17.29 -3.12
CA GLN A 3 -2.95 -16.06 -3.19
C GLN A 3 -3.77 -14.93 -2.55
N LEU A 4 -3.10 -14.04 -1.84
CA LEU A 4 -3.68 -12.83 -1.26
C LEU A 4 -2.89 -11.64 -1.78
N ILE A 5 -3.63 -10.67 -2.32
CA ILE A 5 -3.11 -9.36 -2.68
C ILE A 5 -3.81 -8.37 -1.76
N VAL A 6 -3.03 -7.52 -1.11
CA VAL A 6 -3.52 -6.39 -0.33
C VAL A 6 -3.07 -5.13 -1.07
N ASN A 7 -4.04 -4.39 -1.60
CA ASN A 7 -3.83 -3.19 -2.41
C ASN A 7 -4.17 -1.90 -1.64
N ALA A 8 -3.54 -0.79 -2.02
CA ALA A 8 -3.91 0.55 -1.58
C ALA A 8 -4.24 1.42 -2.80
N ASP A 9 -5.45 1.96 -2.86
CA ASP A 9 -5.99 2.56 -4.10
C ASP A 9 -5.55 4.03 -4.33
N ASP A 10 -5.21 4.77 -3.29
CA ASP A 10 -5.09 6.24 -3.33
C ASP A 10 -3.65 6.76 -3.43
N LEU A 11 -2.72 5.96 -3.97
CA LEU A 11 -1.36 6.43 -4.18
C LEU A 11 -1.35 7.67 -5.08
N GLY A 12 -0.75 8.76 -4.60
CA GLY A 12 -0.69 10.05 -5.28
C GLY A 12 -1.69 11.09 -4.76
N LEU A 13 -2.68 10.73 -3.93
CA LEU A 13 -3.75 11.65 -3.50
C LEU A 13 -3.23 12.84 -2.68
N THR A 14 -2.43 12.58 -1.65
CA THR A 14 -1.74 13.62 -0.87
C THR A 14 -0.39 13.12 -0.39
N PRO A 15 0.55 14.01 -0.03
CA PRO A 15 1.82 13.60 0.56
C PRO A 15 1.66 12.75 1.82
N GLY A 16 0.60 12.97 2.61
CA GLY A 16 0.31 12.18 3.81
C GLY A 16 -0.10 10.75 3.47
N VAL A 17 -1.01 10.60 2.50
CA VAL A 17 -1.47 9.29 1.99
C VAL A 17 -0.28 8.51 1.41
N ASN A 18 0.57 9.15 0.59
CA ASN A 18 1.75 8.49 0.00
C ASN A 18 2.70 7.95 1.06
N ARG A 19 2.99 8.73 2.11
CA ARG A 19 3.86 8.28 3.20
C ARG A 19 3.25 7.09 3.95
N GLY A 20 1.93 7.10 4.16
CA GLY A 20 1.21 5.99 4.80
C GLY A 20 1.28 4.71 3.97
N ILE A 21 0.98 4.81 2.67
CA ILE A 21 1.02 3.68 1.73
C ILE A 21 2.43 3.10 1.64
N LEU A 22 3.45 3.94 1.44
CA LEU A 22 4.84 3.48 1.36
C LEU A 22 5.30 2.81 2.65
N ARG A 23 4.93 3.34 3.83
CA ARG A 23 5.24 2.70 5.10
C ARG A 23 4.54 1.35 5.24
N ALA A 24 3.27 1.26 4.86
CA ALA A 24 2.53 -0.01 4.92
C ALA A 24 3.08 -1.06 3.95
N PHE A 25 3.64 -0.65 2.81
CA PHE A 25 4.32 -1.53 1.85
C PHE A 25 5.69 -2.01 2.37
N GLN A 26 6.44 -1.12 3.02
CA GLN A 26 7.79 -1.43 3.53
C GLN A 26 7.79 -2.20 4.86
N GLU A 27 6.83 -1.89 5.74
CA GLU A 27 6.82 -2.37 7.13
C GLU A 27 5.56 -3.18 7.48
N GLY A 28 4.56 -3.21 6.60
CA GLY A 28 3.23 -3.78 6.85
C GLY A 28 2.87 -4.94 5.92
N ILE A 29 1.55 -5.19 5.78
CA ILE A 29 1.01 -6.30 4.97
C ILE A 29 0.67 -5.89 3.53
N LEU A 30 0.86 -4.62 3.18
CA LEU A 30 0.50 -4.14 1.86
C LEU A 30 1.45 -4.77 0.84
N THR A 31 0.89 -5.44 -0.17
CA THR A 31 1.67 -6.17 -1.17
C THR A 31 1.68 -5.48 -2.53
N ASP A 32 0.75 -4.55 -2.73
CA ASP A 32 0.63 -3.74 -3.95
C ASP A 32 0.27 -2.29 -3.54
N PRO A 33 1.16 -1.31 -3.78
CA PRO A 33 0.88 0.08 -3.47
C PRO A 33 0.12 0.81 -4.59
N GLY A 34 -0.18 0.15 -5.71
CA GLY A 34 -0.82 0.74 -6.90
C GLY A 34 0.03 0.63 -8.17
#